data_AF-A0A5C5G5C0-F1
#
_entry.id   AF-A0A5C5G5C0-F1
#
_cell.length_a   1.000
_cell.length_b   1.000
_cell.length_c   1.000
_cell.angle_alpha   90.00
_cell.angle_beta   90.00
_cell.angle_gamma   90.00
#
_symmetry.space_group_name_H-M   'P 1'
#
loop_
_entity.id
_entity.type
_entity.pdbx_description
1 polymer ?
#
loop_
_entity_poly.entity_id
_entity_poly.type
_entity_poly.pdbx_seq_one_letter_code
_entity_poly.pdbx_strand_id
1 'polypeptide(L)' 'MSALARPIAELFSRNSVYVGSIFFGAFAFGLTFDKATSAWWDQHNAGKQWKDIRAKYQTDA' A
#
# COMPACT_ATOMS: atom_id res chain seq x y z
N MET A 1 -5.74 -7.23 -30.60
CA MET A 1 -5.08 -6.33 -29.64
C MET A 1 -5.87 -6.39 -28.34
N SER A 2 -5.20 -6.60 -27.19
CA SER A 2 -5.85 -6.72 -25.87
C SER A 2 -6.61 -5.44 -25.51
N ALA A 3 -7.84 -5.57 -25.01
CA ALA A 3 -8.71 -4.45 -24.61
C ALA A 3 -8.09 -3.54 -23.54
N LEU A 4 -7.11 -4.05 -22.78
CA LEU A 4 -6.39 -3.31 -21.74
C LEU A 4 -5.17 -2.56 -22.27
N ALA A 5 -4.60 -2.97 -23.40
CA ALA A 5 -3.35 -2.41 -23.89
C ALA A 5 -3.52 -0.98 -24.46
N ARG A 6 -4.67 -0.69 -25.06
CA ARG A 6 -4.98 0.62 -25.64
C ARG A 6 -5.07 1.75 -24.61
N PRO A 7 -5.86 1.65 -23.53
CA PRO A 7 -5.96 2.73 -22.55
C PRO A 7 -4.65 2.99 -21.80
N ILE A 8 -3.86 1.94 -21.52
CA ILE A 8 -2.52 2.10 -20.91
C ILE A 8 -1.60 2.86 -21.86
N ALA A 9 -1.54 2.49 -23.14
CA ALA A 9 -0.71 3.19 -24.12
C ALA A 9 -1.13 4.66 -24.31
N GLU A 10 -2.43 4.97 -24.30
CA GLU A 10 -2.93 6.35 -24.40
C GLU A 10 -2.54 7.22 -23.19
N LEU A 11 -2.59 6.65 -21.97
CA LEU A 11 -2.22 7.36 -20.74
C LEU A 11 -0.72 7.71 -20.72
N PHE A 12 0.14 6.77 -21.14
CA PHE A 12 1.59 6.92 -21.08
C PHE A 12 2.24 7.52 -22.34
N SER A 13 1.51 7.64 -23.45
CA SER A 13 2.04 8.26 -24.69
C SER A 13 2.05 9.80 -24.66
N ARG A 14 1.35 10.42 -23.71
CA ARG A 14 1.30 11.89 -23.56
C ARG A 14 2.31 12.36 -22.51
N ASN A 15 3.37 13.04 -22.94
CA ASN A 15 4.40 13.60 -22.05
C ASN A 15 3.84 14.45 -20.91
N SER A 16 2.78 15.22 -21.15
CA SER A 16 2.13 16.06 -20.13
C SER A 16 1.43 15.28 -19.01
N VAL A 17 1.04 14.03 -19.27
CA VAL A 17 0.30 13.19 -18.33
C VAL A 17 1.20 12.11 -17.70
N TYR A 18 2.32 11.78 -18.35
CA TYR A 18 3.25 10.74 -17.95
C TYR A 18 3.75 10.88 -16.50
N VAL A 19 4.46 11.97 -16.19
CA VAL A 19 5.07 12.18 -14.86
C VAL A 19 4.00 12.31 -13.77
N GLY A 20 2.91 13.05 -14.05
CA GLY A 20 1.79 13.21 -13.12
C GLY A 20 1.12 11.87 -12.78
N SER A 21 0.94 11.00 -13.76
CA SER A 21 0.37 9.66 -13.55
C SER A 21 1.29 8.77 -12.72
N ILE A 22 2.60 8.85 -12.92
CA ILE A 22 3.58 8.12 -12.11
C ILE A 22 3.54 8.60 -10.66
N PHE A 23 3.55 9.91 -10.41
CA PHE A 23 3.52 10.43 -9.04
C PHE A 23 2.21 10.11 -8.32
N PHE A 24 1.08 10.28 -9.01
CA PHE A 24 -0.22 9.88 -8.46
C PHE A 24 -0.26 8.38 -8.14
N GLY A 25 0.19 7.55 -9.09
CA GLY A 25 0.26 6.10 -8.92
C GLY A 25 1.17 5.69 -7.76
N ALA A 26 2.37 6.29 -7.66
CA ALA A 26 3.31 6.01 -6.58
C ALA A 26 2.74 6.41 -5.20
N PHE A 27 2.08 7.55 -5.11
CA PHE A 27 1.45 8.01 -3.86
C PHE A 27 0.29 7.09 -3.45
N ALA A 28 -0.64 6.81 -4.37
CA ALA A 28 -1.79 5.95 -4.10
C ALA A 28 -1.35 4.51 -3.77
N PHE A 29 -0.37 3.99 -4.50
CA PHE A 29 0.22 2.68 -4.24
C PHE A 29 0.90 2.65 -2.89
N GLY A 30 1.77 3.61 -2.56
CA GLY A 30 2.51 3.64 -1.30
C GLY A 30 1.58 3.57 -0.08
N LEU A 31 0.53 4.40 -0.04
CA LEU A 31 -0.44 4.40 1.05
C LEU A 31 -1.20 3.07 1.17
N THR A 32 -1.62 2.51 0.03
CA THR A 32 -2.44 1.29 0.02
C THR A 32 -1.59 0.08 0.36
N PHE A 33 -0.40 -0.01 -0.23
CA PHE A 33 0.54 -1.11 -0.04
C PHE A 33 1.03 -1.17 1.41
N ASP A 34 1.41 -0.04 2.01
CA ASP A 34 1.84 0.04 3.41
C ASP A 34 0.75 -0.48 4.38
N LYS A 35 -0.49 0.00 4.21
CA LYS A 35 -1.63 -0.45 5.04
C LYS A 35 -1.96 -1.92 4.81
N ALA A 36 -2.00 -2.37 3.56
CA ALA A 36 -2.37 -3.73 3.22
C ALA A 36 -1.34 -4.74 3.75
N THR A 37 -0.05 -4.45 3.55
CA THR A 37 1.03 -5.31 4.02
C THR A 37 1.16 -5.29 5.54
N SER A 38 0.99 -4.13 6.18
CA SER A 38 0.92 -4.04 7.64
C SER A 38 -0.24 -4.84 8.21
N ALA A 39 -1.45 -4.73 7.63
CA ALA A 39 -2.61 -5.51 8.07
C ALA A 39 -2.39 -7.01 7.90
N TRP A 40 -1.80 -7.43 6.78
CA TRP A 40 -1.44 -8.82 6.56
C TRP A 40 -0.43 -9.33 7.59
N TRP A 41 0.63 -8.54 7.84
CA TRP A 41 1.65 -8.86 8.83
C TRP A 41 1.05 -9.01 10.23
N ASP A 42 0.14 -8.09 10.57
CA ASP A 42 -0.54 -8.06 11.84
C ASP A 42 -1.39 -9.31 12.08
N GLN A 43 -2.15 -9.72 11.06
CA GLN A 43 -2.96 -10.93 11.12
C GLN A 43 -2.08 -12.19 11.18
N HIS A 44 -1.02 -12.24 10.39
CA HIS A 44 -0.11 -13.38 10.36
C HIS A 44 0.63 -13.57 11.69
N ASN A 45 0.97 -12.48 12.38
CA ASN A 45 1.71 -12.47 13.65
C ASN A 45 0.81 -12.19 14.86
N ALA A 46 -0.50 -12.37 14.73
CA ALA A 46 -1.45 -12.10 15.81
C ALA A 46 -1.07 -12.85 17.10
N GLY A 47 -1.11 -12.14 18.22
CA GLY A 47 -0.80 -12.66 19.54
C GLY A 47 0.70 -12.76 19.86
N LYS A 48 1.58 -12.45 18.90
CA LYS A 48 3.05 -12.43 19.09
C LYS A 48 3.61 -11.02 19.14
N GLN A 49 2.89 -10.04 18.60
CA GLN A 49 3.41 -8.68 18.49
C GLN A 49 3.35 -7.96 19.83
N TRP A 50 4.25 -6.99 20.03
CA TRP A 50 4.27 -6.19 21.25
C TRP A 50 2.91 -5.55 21.54
N LYS A 51 2.24 -5.01 20.51
CA LYS A 51 0.89 -4.42 20.66
C LYS A 51 -0.16 -5.39 21.19
N ASP A 52 0.01 -6.70 20.98
CA ASP A 52 -0.91 -7.74 21.43
C ASP A 52 -0.59 -8.18 22.87
N ILE A 53 0.69 -8.21 23.24
CA ILE A 53 1.15 -8.76 24.54
C ILE A 53 1.47 -7.70 25.59
N ARG A 54 1.60 -6.42 25.21
CA ARG A 54 2.03 -5.34 26.12
C ARG A 54 1.19 -5.22 27.37
N ALA A 55 -0.12 -5.50 27.28
CA ALA A 55 -1.04 -5.43 28.41
C ALA A 55 -0.64 -6.38 29.56
N LYS A 56 0.13 -7.44 29.27
CA LYS A 56 0.63 -8.38 30.29
C LYS A 56 1.80 -7.82 31.12
N TYR A 57 2.43 -6.75 30.64
CA TYR A 57 3.70 -6.24 31.18
C TYR A 57 3.64 -4.76 31.58
N GLN A 58 2.57 -4.06 31.22
CA GLN A 58 2.33 -2.72 31.71
C GLN A 58 1.77 -2.80 33.12
N THR A 59 2.54 -2.32 34.09
CA THR A 59 2.06 -2.06 35.44
C THR A 59 1.38 -0.69 35.40
N ASP A 60 0.17 -0.59 35.94
CA ASP A 60 -0.48 0.71 36.11
C ASP A 60 0.43 1.58 37.00
N ALA A 61 0.80 2.75 36.47
CA ALA A 61 1.63 3.73 37.16
C ALA A 61 0.83 4.49 38.21
#